data_AF-A0A3L6NQ70-F1
#
_entry.id   AF-A0A3L6NQ70-F1
#
_cell.length_a   1.000
_cell.length_b   1.000
_cell.length_c   1.000
_cell.angle_alpha   90.00
_cell.angle_beta   90.00
_cell.angle_gamma   90.00
#
_symmetry.space_group_name_H-M   'P 1'
#
loop_
_entity.id
_entity.type
_entity.pdbx_description
1 polymer ?
#
loop_
_entity_poly.entity_id
_entity_poly.type
_entity_poly.pdbx_seq_one_letter_code
_entity_poly.pdbx_strand_id
1 'polypeptide(L)'
;MEVVPVASCKPTSYRNWVFKSLVIEHYAERLGAPKAQALSPRSLKICRQFGLDVDHIRNLGTPRDNAYWVNFLTTLSGEVLGQLIYERMYKGVLDYTPEVIHNIAQPDFKDYLGERLSNKYRVDIQKGVPFVSLAQSKVTVTTVVEGRATGN
;
A
#
# COMPACT_ATOMS: atom_id res chain seq x y z
N MET A 1 20.17 17.09 -14.81
CA MET A 1 19.60 15.95 -15.59
C MET A 1 20.32 14.72 -15.11
N GLU A 2 19.75 14.02 -14.14
CA GLU A 2 20.37 12.83 -13.54
C GLU A 2 19.75 11.61 -14.19
N VAL A 3 20.56 10.83 -14.91
CA VAL A 3 20.12 9.58 -15.55
C VAL A 3 20.29 8.48 -14.53
N VAL A 4 19.20 8.06 -13.90
CA VAL A 4 19.25 6.93 -12.95
C VAL A 4 18.93 5.64 -13.72
N PRO A 5 19.89 4.71 -13.89
CA PRO A 5 19.62 3.44 -14.56
C PRO A 5 18.74 2.56 -13.66
N VAL A 6 17.58 2.15 -14.17
CA VAL A 6 16.73 1.15 -13.52
C VAL A 6 17.13 -0.25 -14.01
N ALA A 7 17.33 -1.15 -13.05
CA ALA A 7 18.12 -2.39 -13.12
C ALA A 7 17.90 -3.32 -14.33
N SER A 8 19.01 -3.92 -14.79
CA SER A 8 19.06 -5.16 -15.58
C SER A 8 19.54 -6.29 -14.67
N CYS A 9 18.80 -7.39 -14.59
CA CYS A 9 19.25 -8.59 -13.88
C CYS A 9 18.70 -9.85 -14.57
N LYS A 10 19.61 -10.79 -14.93
CA LYS A 10 19.26 -12.07 -15.55
C LYS A 10 18.93 -13.13 -14.48
N PRO A 11 17.91 -13.99 -14.70
CA PRO A 11 17.56 -15.02 -13.73
C PRO A 11 18.54 -16.18 -13.61
N THR A 12 18.96 -16.49 -12.37
CA THR A 12 19.41 -17.84 -11.99
C THR A 12 18.86 -18.16 -10.58
N SER A 13 17.93 -19.13 -10.49
CA SER A 13 17.33 -19.71 -9.27
C SER A 13 16.13 -19.01 -8.62
N TYR A 14 15.09 -19.80 -8.29
CA TYR A 14 13.71 -19.40 -7.90
C TYR A 14 13.48 -19.16 -6.39
N ARG A 15 14.52 -19.07 -5.56
CA ARG A 15 14.38 -18.83 -4.11
C ARG A 15 14.86 -17.42 -3.77
N ASN A 16 13.90 -16.52 -3.57
CA ASN A 16 14.04 -15.13 -3.10
C ASN A 16 14.78 -14.17 -4.05
N TRP A 17 14.02 -13.59 -4.97
CA TRP A 17 14.51 -12.54 -5.87
C TRP A 17 14.60 -11.22 -5.11
N VAL A 18 15.78 -10.89 -4.59
CA VAL A 18 16.09 -9.54 -4.11
C VAL A 18 16.73 -8.79 -5.26
N PHE A 19 15.91 -8.05 -6.00
CA PHE A 19 16.42 -7.11 -6.96
C PHE A 19 16.62 -5.75 -6.32
N LYS A 20 17.70 -5.08 -6.72
CA LYS A 20 17.82 -3.67 -6.45
C LYS A 20 16.74 -2.95 -7.25
N SER A 21 15.83 -2.29 -6.54
CA SER A 21 14.71 -1.56 -7.12
C SER A 21 14.72 -0.13 -6.61
N LEU A 22 14.36 0.80 -7.50
CA LEU A 22 14.07 2.19 -7.17
C LEU A 22 12.62 2.44 -7.51
N VAL A 23 11.85 2.91 -6.54
CA VAL A 23 10.48 3.38 -6.72
C VAL A 23 10.50 4.90 -6.64
N ILE A 24 9.99 5.56 -7.68
CA ILE A 24 9.84 7.01 -7.71
C ILE A 24 8.36 7.38 -7.52
N GLU A 25 8.10 8.40 -6.69
CA GLU A 25 6.78 8.97 -6.47
C GLU A 25 6.80 10.44 -6.88
N HIS A 26 5.84 10.85 -7.72
CA HIS A 26 5.77 12.19 -8.27
C HIS A 26 5.67 13.28 -7.19
N TYR A 27 4.84 13.05 -6.17
CA TYR A 27 4.60 14.03 -5.11
C TYR A 27 5.54 13.82 -3.92
N ALA A 28 6.12 14.90 -3.42
CA ALA A 28 6.96 14.88 -2.21
C ALA A 28 6.13 14.63 -0.96
N GLU A 29 4.94 15.24 -0.93
CA GLU A 29 4.00 15.17 0.16
C GLU A 29 2.66 14.61 -0.30
N ARG A 30 1.84 14.29 0.68
CA ARG A 30 0.53 13.74 0.46
C ARG A 30 -0.43 14.79 -0.06
N LEU A 31 -1.14 14.46 -1.14
CA LEU A 31 -2.25 15.28 -1.62
C LEU A 31 -3.56 14.89 -0.93
N GLY A 32 -4.01 15.74 0.00
CA GLY A 32 -5.37 15.72 0.56
C GLY A 32 -5.63 14.76 1.74
N ALA A 33 -6.89 14.74 2.17
CA ALA A 33 -7.34 14.03 3.37
C ALA A 33 -7.20 12.50 3.28
N PRO A 34 -7.01 11.78 4.42
CA PRO A 34 -7.02 10.30 4.52
C PRO A 34 -8.13 9.66 3.69
N LYS A 35 -7.76 8.89 2.66
CA LYS A 35 -8.71 7.97 2.04
C LYS A 35 -8.79 6.76 2.96
N ALA A 36 -9.97 6.52 3.54
CA ALA A 36 -10.25 5.26 4.18
C ALA A 36 -10.12 4.14 3.14
N GLN A 37 -9.39 3.07 3.48
CA GLN A 37 -9.16 1.94 2.60
C GLN A 37 -9.59 0.66 3.32
N ALA A 38 -10.42 -0.13 2.66
CA ALA A 38 -10.74 -1.48 3.11
C ALA A 38 -9.77 -2.48 2.49
N LEU A 39 -8.94 -3.12 3.31
CA LEU A 39 -8.11 -4.24 2.89
C LEU A 39 -8.94 -5.51 2.84
N SER A 40 -9.11 -6.06 1.63
CA SER A 40 -9.79 -7.34 1.44
C SER A 40 -9.05 -8.49 2.14
N PRO A 41 -9.75 -9.58 2.49
CA PRO A 41 -9.12 -10.83 2.90
C PRO A 41 -7.96 -11.28 2.01
N ARG A 42 -8.10 -11.13 0.68
CA ARG A 42 -7.07 -11.53 -0.26
C ARG A 42 -5.83 -10.65 -0.16
N SER A 43 -6.00 -9.34 0.01
CA SER A 43 -4.91 -8.38 0.21
C SER A 43 -4.12 -8.70 1.49
N LEU A 44 -4.80 -9.02 2.59
CA LEU A 44 -4.15 -9.41 3.85
C LEU A 44 -3.39 -10.74 3.74
N LYS A 45 -3.95 -11.74 3.02
CA LYS A 45 -3.21 -12.97 2.71
C LYS A 45 -1.93 -12.69 1.93
N ILE A 46 -1.99 -11.81 0.93
CA ILE A 46 -0.81 -11.40 0.15
C ILE A 46 0.21 -10.74 1.08
N CYS A 47 -0.21 -9.83 1.95
CA CYS A 47 0.67 -9.19 2.94
C CYS A 47 1.39 -10.25 3.79
N ARG A 48 0.65 -11.24 4.32
CA ARG A 48 1.22 -12.37 5.08
C ARG A 48 2.21 -13.20 4.26
N GLN A 49 1.89 -13.50 3.00
CA GLN A 49 2.77 -14.25 2.09
C GLN A 49 4.10 -13.53 1.84
N PHE A 50 4.09 -12.19 1.80
CA PHE A 50 5.30 -11.37 1.72
C PHE A 50 5.91 -11.08 3.10
N GLY A 51 5.44 -11.73 4.17
CA GLY A 51 6.01 -11.59 5.51
C GLY A 51 5.81 -10.21 6.13
N LEU A 52 4.73 -9.51 5.76
CA LEU A 52 4.21 -8.38 6.51
C LEU A 52 3.40 -8.91 7.70
N ASP A 53 3.60 -8.29 8.86
CA ASP A 53 2.83 -8.58 10.07
C ASP A 53 1.39 -8.07 9.92
N VAL A 54 0.46 -9.01 9.76
CA VAL A 54 -0.98 -8.72 9.60
C VAL A 54 -1.60 -8.27 10.92
N ASP A 55 -1.11 -8.75 12.06
CA ASP A 55 -1.64 -8.34 13.36
C ASP A 55 -1.24 -6.89 13.65
N HIS A 56 -0.01 -6.49 13.27
CA HIS A 56 0.38 -5.09 13.28
C HIS A 56 -0.48 -4.23 12.34
N ILE A 57 -0.76 -4.68 11.11
CA ILE A 57 -1.68 -3.97 10.20
C ILE A 57 -3.07 -3.80 10.85
N ARG A 58 -3.57 -4.82 11.58
CA ARG A 58 -4.84 -4.75 12.29
C ARG A 58 -4.85 -3.72 13.43
N ASN A 59 -3.70 -3.51 14.06
CA ASN A 59 -3.55 -2.53 15.14
C ASN A 59 -3.43 -1.09 14.63
N LEU A 60 -2.98 -0.88 13.39
CA LEU A 60 -2.92 0.44 12.77
C LEU A 60 -4.30 0.91 12.27
N GLY A 61 -5.19 -0.01 11.92
CA GLY A 61 -6.49 0.34 11.35
C GLY A 61 -7.60 0.56 12.37
N THR A 62 -8.80 0.74 11.85
CA THR A 62 -9.99 1.02 12.66
C THR A 62 -10.38 -0.22 13.48
N PRO A 63 -10.61 -0.08 14.80
CA PRO A 63 -11.11 -1.17 15.63
C PRO A 63 -12.41 -1.75 15.07
N ARG A 64 -12.56 -3.07 15.22
CA ARG A 64 -13.72 -3.80 14.68
C ARG A 64 -15.03 -3.18 15.13
N ASP A 65 -15.18 -2.87 16.42
CA ASP A 65 -16.46 -2.37 16.97
C ASP A 65 -16.88 -1.02 16.34
N ASN A 66 -15.91 -0.23 15.89
CA ASN A 66 -16.16 1.05 15.20
C ASN A 66 -16.39 0.88 13.69
N ALA A 67 -15.95 -0.25 13.10
CA ALA A 67 -16.00 -0.51 11.66
C ALA A 67 -17.03 -1.58 11.27
N TYR A 68 -17.71 -2.21 12.23
CA TYR A 68 -18.56 -3.38 12.01
C TYR A 68 -19.91 -3.06 11.36
N TRP A 69 -20.41 -1.84 11.51
CA TRP A 69 -21.75 -1.47 11.11
C TRP A 69 -21.74 -0.47 9.95
N VAL A 70 -22.64 -0.70 9.00
CA VAL A 70 -23.11 0.32 8.05
C VAL A 70 -24.42 0.87 8.59
N ASN A 71 -24.39 2.14 9.00
CA ASN A 71 -25.56 2.84 9.53
C ASN A 71 -26.25 3.62 8.40
N PHE A 72 -27.57 3.44 8.28
CA PHE A 72 -28.43 4.26 7.43
C PHE A 72 -29.09 5.29 8.32
N LEU A 73 -28.77 6.57 8.11
CA LEU A 73 -29.20 7.68 8.94
C LEU A 73 -29.91 8.73 8.08
N THR A 74 -30.82 9.51 8.67
CA THR A 74 -31.38 10.69 7.98
C THR A 74 -30.33 11.81 7.85
N THR A 75 -29.57 12.05 8.92
CA THR A 75 -28.37 12.91 8.95
C THR A 75 -27.36 12.32 9.94
N LEU A 76 -26.12 12.83 9.98
CA LEU A 76 -25.10 12.34 10.91
C LEU A 76 -25.48 12.48 12.40
N SER A 77 -26.38 13.41 12.72
CA SER A 77 -26.91 13.63 14.09
C SER A 77 -28.40 13.30 14.20
N GLY A 78 -28.97 12.67 13.17
CA GLY A 78 -30.40 12.37 13.06
C GLY A 78 -30.75 10.94 13.47
N GLU A 79 -31.93 10.50 13.05
CA GLU A 79 -32.45 9.17 13.35
C GLU A 79 -31.75 8.06 12.56
N VAL A 80 -31.62 6.90 13.21
CA VAL A 80 -31.13 5.65 12.59
C VAL A 80 -32.31 4.95 11.91
N LEU A 81 -32.26 4.85 10.58
CA LEU A 81 -33.25 4.16 9.77
C LEU A 81 -33.01 2.65 9.73
N GLY A 82 -31.75 2.22 9.90
CA GLY A 82 -31.38 0.80 9.91
C GLY A 82 -29.88 0.59 9.98
N GLN A 83 -29.47 -0.66 10.20
CA GLN A 83 -28.08 -1.07 10.30
C GLN A 83 -27.85 -2.40 9.58
N LEU A 84 -26.72 -2.51 8.90
CA LEU A 84 -26.25 -3.75 8.31
C LEU A 84 -24.83 -4.06 8.78
N ILE A 85 -24.50 -5.34 8.89
CA ILE A 85 -23.13 -5.78 9.12
C ILE A 85 -22.30 -5.35 7.91
N TYR A 86 -21.23 -4.61 8.15
CA TYR A 86 -20.28 -4.21 7.13
C TYR A 86 -19.61 -5.45 6.52
N GLU A 87 -19.44 -5.39 5.21
CA GLU A 87 -19.14 -6.52 4.33
C GLU A 87 -18.23 -7.57 4.96
N ARG A 88 -18.73 -8.81 5.12
CA ARG A 88 -17.91 -9.96 5.52
C ARG A 88 -17.13 -9.75 6.82
N MET A 89 -17.59 -8.89 7.73
CA MET A 89 -16.99 -8.74 9.07
C MET A 89 -17.47 -9.79 10.08
N TYR A 90 -18.49 -10.59 9.76
CA TYR A 90 -18.99 -11.65 10.64
C TYR A 90 -17.98 -12.82 10.78
N LYS A 91 -18.01 -13.52 11.92
CA LYS A 91 -17.01 -14.55 12.25
C LYS A 91 -16.99 -15.75 11.29
N GLY A 92 -18.14 -16.17 10.75
CA GLY A 92 -18.24 -17.31 9.82
C GLY A 92 -17.49 -17.12 8.49
N VAL A 93 -16.99 -15.92 8.20
CA VAL A 93 -16.07 -15.71 7.06
C VAL A 93 -14.78 -16.50 7.23
N LEU A 94 -14.37 -16.76 8.48
CA LEU A 94 -13.16 -17.52 8.80
C LEU A 94 -13.23 -18.98 8.32
N ASP A 95 -14.42 -19.52 8.09
CA ASP A 95 -14.61 -20.88 7.56
C ASP A 95 -14.13 -20.99 6.09
N TYR A 96 -14.06 -19.86 5.38
CA TYR A 96 -13.68 -19.80 3.96
C TYR A 96 -12.36 -19.08 3.71
N THR A 97 -11.91 -18.25 4.66
CA THR A 97 -10.67 -17.47 4.53
C THR A 97 -10.05 -17.15 5.88
N PRO A 98 -8.73 -17.33 6.09
CA PRO A 98 -8.06 -16.99 7.34
C PRO A 98 -8.07 -15.49 7.69
N GLU A 99 -8.43 -14.63 6.76
CA GLU A 99 -8.42 -13.18 6.96
C GLU A 99 -9.82 -12.59 6.79
N VAL A 100 -10.20 -11.69 7.69
CA VAL A 100 -11.39 -10.83 7.60
C VAL A 100 -11.00 -9.47 7.06
N ILE A 101 -11.90 -8.81 6.30
CA ILE A 101 -11.70 -7.44 5.80
C ILE A 101 -11.29 -6.50 6.94
N HIS A 102 -10.46 -5.51 6.64
CA HIS A 102 -10.00 -4.56 7.64
C HIS A 102 -9.88 -3.15 7.09
N ASN A 103 -10.42 -2.17 7.80
CA ASN A 103 -10.33 -0.76 7.43
C ASN A 103 -9.06 -0.17 8.03
N ILE A 104 -8.24 0.45 7.20
CA ILE A 104 -7.03 1.17 7.61
C ILE A 104 -6.96 2.46 6.80
N ALA A 105 -6.44 3.54 7.38
CA ALA A 105 -6.20 4.74 6.59
C ALA A 105 -5.07 4.45 5.58
N GLN A 106 -5.24 4.91 4.35
CA GLN A 106 -4.22 4.72 3.32
C GLN A 106 -2.80 5.19 3.74
N PRO A 107 -2.61 6.31 4.47
CA PRO A 107 -1.29 6.74 4.93
C PRO A 107 -0.62 5.71 5.83
N ASP A 108 -1.32 5.27 6.87
CA ASP A 108 -0.77 4.34 7.86
C ASP A 108 -0.31 3.03 7.19
N PHE A 109 -1.11 2.53 6.24
CA PHE A 109 -0.74 1.34 5.46
C PHE A 109 0.47 1.58 4.56
N LYS A 110 0.54 2.75 3.89
CA LYS A 110 1.66 3.11 3.00
C LYS A 110 2.95 3.32 3.77
N ASP A 111 2.89 3.95 4.93
CA ASP A 111 4.06 4.23 5.77
C ASP A 111 4.63 2.93 6.31
N TYR A 112 3.78 2.03 6.81
CA TYR A 112 4.19 0.69 7.21
C TYR A 112 4.83 -0.10 6.06
N LEU A 113 4.22 -0.06 4.86
CA LEU A 113 4.79 -0.73 3.69
C LEU A 113 6.15 -0.14 3.29
N GLY A 114 6.28 1.20 3.31
CA GLY A 114 7.52 1.90 2.99
C GLY A 114 8.66 1.50 3.92
N GLU A 115 8.41 1.51 5.23
CA GLU A 115 9.39 1.08 6.24
C GLU A 115 9.85 -0.37 5.98
N ARG A 116 8.91 -1.28 5.73
CA ARG A 116 9.22 -2.70 5.48
C ARG A 116 10.00 -2.90 4.17
N LEU A 117 9.65 -2.17 3.11
CA LEU A 117 10.33 -2.24 1.81
C LEU A 117 11.77 -1.75 1.89
N SER A 118 12.01 -0.60 2.54
CA SER A 118 13.36 -0.03 2.68
C SER A 118 14.26 -0.91 3.56
N ASN A 119 13.75 -1.42 4.68
CA ASN A 119 14.56 -2.19 5.62
C ASN A 119 14.84 -3.64 5.17
N LYS A 120 13.85 -4.32 4.56
CA LYS A 120 13.93 -5.77 4.30
C LYS A 120 14.24 -6.12 2.85
N TYR A 121 13.85 -5.28 1.88
CA TYR A 121 13.86 -5.64 0.46
C TYR A 121 14.84 -4.84 -0.40
N ARG A 122 15.67 -3.96 0.19
CA ARG A 122 16.64 -3.11 -0.52
C ARG A 122 15.98 -2.29 -1.64
N VAL A 123 14.76 -1.84 -1.40
CA VAL A 123 14.02 -0.95 -2.30
C VAL A 123 14.28 0.49 -1.86
N ASP A 124 14.87 1.28 -2.74
CA ASP A 124 14.97 2.73 -2.55
C ASP A 124 13.64 3.38 -2.99
N ILE A 125 13.11 4.29 -2.18
CA ILE A 125 11.85 4.99 -2.47
C ILE A 125 12.14 6.48 -2.45
N GLN A 126 12.02 7.14 -3.61
CA GLN A 126 12.27 8.56 -3.77
C GLN A 126 10.99 9.30 -4.09
N LYS A 127 10.57 10.19 -3.18
CA LYS A 127 9.38 11.04 -3.33
C LYS A 127 9.75 12.40 -3.90
N GLY A 128 8.81 13.05 -4.58
CA GLY A 128 9.03 14.34 -5.24
C GLY A 128 9.90 14.21 -6.50
N VAL A 129 9.85 13.05 -7.17
CA VAL A 129 10.64 12.74 -8.37
C VAL A 129 9.67 12.37 -9.50
N PRO A 130 9.15 13.37 -10.24
CA PRO A 130 8.33 13.15 -11.42
C PRO A 130 9.05 12.35 -12.51
N PHE A 131 8.38 11.33 -13.03
CA PHE A 131 8.78 10.68 -14.27
C PHE A 131 8.52 11.61 -15.47
N VAL A 132 9.51 11.75 -16.36
CA VAL A 132 9.43 12.61 -17.54
C VAL A 132 9.28 11.79 -18.82
N SER A 133 10.19 10.85 -19.07
CA SER A 133 10.20 10.07 -20.30
C SER A 133 10.94 8.74 -20.15
N LEU A 134 10.74 7.83 -21.11
CA LEU A 134 11.53 6.62 -21.24
C LEU A 134 12.05 6.44 -22.67
N ALA A 135 13.22 5.82 -22.79
CA ALA A 135 13.75 5.27 -24.02
C ALA A 135 14.10 3.81 -23.78
N GLN A 136 13.62 2.91 -24.64
CA GLN A 136 13.84 1.48 -24.51
C GLN A 136 14.74 0.98 -25.64
N SER A 137 15.71 0.13 -25.28
CA SER A 137 16.51 -0.68 -26.20
C SER A 137 16.08 -2.14 -26.14
N LYS A 138 16.74 -3.01 -26.91
CA LYS A 138 16.50 -4.47 -26.86
C LYS A 138 16.79 -5.09 -25.48
N VAL A 139 17.61 -4.44 -24.65
CA VAL A 139 18.16 -5.03 -23.41
C VAL A 139 18.01 -4.13 -22.18
N THR A 140 17.63 -2.86 -22.35
CA THR A 140 17.55 -1.87 -21.26
C THR A 140 16.40 -0.90 -21.46
N VAL A 141 15.96 -0.29 -20.35
CA VAL A 141 15.08 0.87 -20.33
C VAL A 141 15.81 1.98 -19.59
N THR A 142 15.89 3.16 -20.21
CA THR A 142 16.44 4.37 -19.61
C THR A 142 15.29 5.35 -19.38
N THR A 143 15.12 5.78 -18.13
CA THR A 143 14.09 6.74 -17.75
C THR A 143 14.71 8.09 -17.42
N VAL A 144 14.08 9.17 -17.85
CA VAL A 144 14.40 10.53 -17.41
C VAL A 144 13.40 10.92 -16.32
N VAL A 145 13.92 11.45 -15.22
CA VAL A 145 13.13 11.97 -14.10
C VAL A 145 13.56 13.40 -13.82
N GLU A 146 12.67 14.20 -13.25
CA GLU A 146 13.05 15.52 -12.75
C GLU A 146 13.94 15.38 -11.51
N GLY A 147 14.95 16.25 -11.39
CA GLY A 147 15.80 16.28 -10.21
C GLY A 147 14.97 16.68 -8.99
N ARG A 148 15.30 16.11 -7.83
CA ARG A 148 14.69 16.52 -6.56
C ARG A 148 14.93 18.02 -6.39
N ALA A 149 13.87 18.80 -6.13
CA ALA A 149 14.05 20.15 -5.63
C ALA A 149 14.77 20.05 -4.28
N THR A 150 16.10 20.18 -4.29
CA THR A 150 16.91 20.44 -3.11
C THR A 150 16.60 21.87 -2.70
N GLY A 151 15.53 22.05 -1.90
CA GLY A 151 15.29 23.32 -1.24
C GLY A 151 16.46 23.62 -0.30
N ASN A 152 17.08 24.80 -0.46
CA ASN A 152 17.96 25.40 0.53
C ASN A 152 17.20 25.70 1.83
#